data_AF-A0A7C2TA05-F1
#
_entry.id   AF-A0A7C2TA05-F1
#
_cell.length_a   1.000
_cell.length_b   1.000
_cell.length_c   1.000
_cell.angle_alpha   90.00
_cell.angle_beta   90.00
_cell.angle_gamma   90.00
#
_symmetry.space_group_name_H-M   'P 1'
#
loop_
_entity.id
_entity.type
_entity.pdbx_description
1 polymer ?
#
loop_
_entity_poly.entity_id
_entity_poly.type
_entity_poly.pdbx_seq_one_letter_code
_entity_poly.pdbx_strand_id
1 'polypeptide(L)'
;MNEILNAIVNYFGSRDYLLHYFKDKKGETTITEYVNNTVDRLAQWLLDICFRPLDENFINYHYLIGLRHTYEQKGKADNVETIPHIHMRYMVTCIYPITAVLKGFIAKKIEDPELVERLYNTWFKLQVITTALFLIPYTKQGWW
;
A
#
# COMPACT_ATOMS: atom_id res chain seq x y z
N MET A 1 -2.07 8.67 -13.48
CA MET A 1 -2.45 7.61 -12.52
C MET A 1 -2.15 6.23 -13.07
N ASN A 2 -2.70 5.84 -14.22
CA ASN A 2 -2.51 4.48 -14.79
C ASN A 2 -1.05 4.03 -14.90
N GLU A 3 -0.14 4.89 -15.38
CA GLU A 3 1.29 4.53 -15.47
C GLU A 3 1.93 4.25 -14.10
N ILE A 4 1.55 5.01 -13.07
CA ILE A 4 2.01 4.80 -11.69
C ILE A 4 1.52 3.45 -11.18
N LEU A 5 0.22 3.18 -11.33
CA LEU A 5 -0.37 1.91 -10.92
C LEU A 5 0.26 0.73 -11.65
N ASN A 6 0.48 0.83 -12.96
CA ASN A 6 1.15 -0.21 -13.73
C ASN A 6 2.57 -0.46 -13.23
N ALA A 7 3.34 0.59 -12.92
CA ALA A 7 4.68 0.43 -12.36
C ALA A 7 4.66 -0.27 -10.98
N ILE A 8 3.70 0.08 -10.12
CA ILE A 8 3.51 -0.56 -8.81
C ILE A 8 3.10 -2.02 -8.98
N VAL A 9 2.07 -2.30 -9.78
CA VAL A 9 1.58 -3.67 -10.06
C VAL A 9 2.67 -4.52 -10.66
N ASN A 10 3.46 -4.02 -11.61
CA ASN A 10 4.59 -4.75 -12.18
C ASN A 10 5.67 -5.07 -11.15
N TYR A 11 5.95 -4.15 -10.22
CA TYR A 11 6.88 -4.42 -9.12
C TYR A 11 6.40 -5.58 -8.24
N PHE A 12 5.13 -5.56 -7.83
CA PHE A 12 4.57 -6.61 -6.97
C PHE A 12 4.38 -7.94 -7.71
N GLY A 13 3.85 -7.91 -8.93
CA GLY A 13 3.53 -9.07 -9.75
C GLY A 13 4.74 -9.82 -10.29
N SER A 14 5.91 -9.17 -10.38
CA SER A 14 7.18 -9.82 -10.79
C SER A 14 7.87 -10.60 -9.67
N ARG A 15 7.26 -10.72 -8.49
CA ARG A 15 7.84 -11.35 -7.30
C ARG A 15 6.86 -12.37 -6.70
N ASP A 16 7.13 -13.65 -6.88
CA ASP A 16 6.24 -14.73 -6.44
C ASP A 16 5.87 -14.65 -4.95
N TYR A 17 6.83 -14.27 -4.09
CA TYR A 17 6.59 -14.16 -2.64
C TYR A 17 5.69 -12.98 -2.25
N LEU A 18 5.54 -11.97 -3.11
CA LEU A 18 4.57 -10.87 -2.91
C LEU A 18 3.23 -11.21 -3.56
N LEU A 19 3.28 -11.77 -4.78
CA LEU A 19 2.08 -12.22 -5.49
C LEU A 19 1.33 -13.32 -4.72
N HIS A 20 2.04 -14.11 -3.92
CA HIS A 20 1.47 -15.11 -3.02
C HIS A 20 0.25 -14.59 -2.23
N TYR A 21 0.29 -13.35 -1.74
CA TYR A 21 -0.80 -12.78 -0.94
C TYR A 21 -2.06 -12.44 -1.73
N PHE A 22 -2.04 -12.58 -3.04
CA PHE A 22 -3.20 -12.42 -3.93
C PHE A 22 -3.71 -13.75 -4.48
N LYS A 23 -3.15 -14.87 -4.01
CA LYS A 23 -3.62 -16.20 -4.38
C LYS A 23 -4.80 -16.65 -3.51
N ASP A 24 -5.48 -17.69 -3.98
CA ASP A 24 -6.44 -18.47 -3.19
C ASP A 24 -5.83 -18.98 -1.89
N LYS A 25 -6.68 -19.46 -0.97
CA LYS A 25 -6.23 -20.00 0.33
C LYS A 25 -5.26 -21.18 0.22
N LYS A 26 -5.17 -21.85 -0.93
CA LYS A 26 -4.23 -22.95 -1.20
C LYS A 26 -2.89 -22.44 -1.73
N GLY A 27 -2.81 -21.17 -2.14
CA GLY A 27 -1.62 -20.58 -2.74
C GLY A 27 -1.38 -21.03 -4.18
N GLU A 28 -2.42 -21.54 -4.85
CA GLU A 28 -2.32 -22.14 -6.19
C GLU A 28 -2.56 -21.06 -7.26
N THR A 29 -3.73 -20.43 -7.23
CA THR A 29 -4.19 -19.53 -8.30
C THR A 29 -4.28 -18.08 -7.81
N THR A 30 -3.74 -17.15 -8.59
CA THR A 30 -3.92 -15.70 -8.35
C THR A 30 -5.38 -15.31 -8.64
N ILE A 31 -6.00 -14.58 -7.71
CA ILE A 31 -7.39 -14.16 -7.83
C ILE A 31 -7.44 -12.80 -8.53
N THR A 32 -7.62 -12.80 -9.85
CA THR A 32 -7.54 -11.60 -10.69
C THR A 32 -8.49 -10.48 -10.25
N GLU A 33 -9.73 -10.81 -9.90
CA GLU A 33 -10.70 -9.81 -9.43
C GLU A 33 -10.25 -9.13 -8.13
N TYR A 34 -9.69 -9.89 -7.19
CA TYR A 34 -9.16 -9.36 -5.95
C TYR A 34 -7.95 -8.43 -6.17
N VAL A 35 -7.09 -8.77 -7.15
CA VAL A 35 -6.00 -7.88 -7.58
C VAL A 35 -6.57 -6.56 -8.12
N ASN A 36 -7.53 -6.62 -9.05
CA ASN A 36 -8.12 -5.44 -9.67
C ASN A 36 -8.78 -4.51 -8.64
N ASN A 37 -9.64 -5.06 -7.76
CA ASN A 37 -10.27 -4.27 -6.71
C ASN A 37 -9.26 -3.65 -5.74
N THR A 38 -8.14 -4.35 -5.49
CA THR A 38 -7.05 -3.81 -4.67
C THR A 38 -6.32 -2.68 -5.38
N VAL A 39 -6.11 -2.78 -6.70
CA VAL A 39 -5.50 -1.71 -7.52
C VAL A 39 -6.39 -0.46 -7.52
N ASP A 40 -7.71 -0.61 -7.59
CA ASP A 40 -8.64 0.51 -7.53
C ASP A 40 -8.57 1.24 -6.18
N ARG A 41 -8.54 0.49 -5.08
CA ARG A 41 -8.37 1.08 -3.74
C ARG A 41 -6.99 1.69 -3.54
N LEU A 42 -5.94 1.10 -4.14
CA LEU A 42 -4.60 1.67 -4.13
C LEU A 42 -4.59 3.03 -4.85
N ALA A 43 -5.26 3.13 -6.00
CA ALA A 43 -5.38 4.38 -6.74
C ALA A 43 -6.04 5.48 -5.89
N GLN A 44 -7.13 5.13 -5.21
CA GLN A 44 -7.81 6.06 -4.31
C GLN A 44 -6.92 6.45 -3.13
N TRP A 45 -6.22 5.50 -2.51
CA TRP A 45 -5.31 5.76 -1.40
C TRP A 45 -4.14 6.69 -1.79
N LEU A 46 -3.58 6.55 -2.99
CA LEU A 46 -2.57 7.48 -3.51
C LEU A 46 -3.10 8.92 -3.59
N LEU A 47 -4.36 9.11 -3.97
CA LEU A 47 -5.02 10.42 -3.98
C LEU A 47 -5.29 10.91 -2.56
N ASP A 48 -5.76 10.03 -1.68
CA ASP A 48 -6.10 10.41 -0.30
C ASP A 48 -4.87 10.91 0.47
N ILE A 49 -3.70 10.28 0.29
CA ILE A 49 -2.44 10.76 0.89
C ILE A 49 -2.10 12.18 0.42
N CYS A 50 -2.40 12.53 -0.83
CA CYS A 50 -2.07 13.83 -1.39
C CYS A 50 -3.06 14.94 -1.01
N PHE A 51 -4.34 14.59 -0.84
CA PHE A 51 -5.42 15.59 -0.83
C PHE A 51 -6.31 15.59 0.42
N ARG A 52 -6.24 14.57 1.27
CA ARG A 52 -7.04 14.53 2.50
C ARG A 52 -6.31 15.27 3.64
N PRO A 53 -7.06 15.92 4.56
CA PRO A 53 -6.49 16.43 5.78
C PRO A 53 -5.96 15.28 6.65
N LEU A 54 -4.88 15.53 7.39
CA LEU A 54 -4.32 14.60 8.37
C LEU A 54 -5.11 14.69 9.69
N ASP A 55 -6.37 14.28 9.65
CA ASP A 55 -7.31 14.30 10.78
C ASP A 55 -7.57 12.91 11.35
N GLU A 56 -8.52 12.80 12.27
CA GLU A 56 -8.90 11.52 12.87
C GLU A 56 -9.44 10.52 11.83
N ASN A 57 -10.13 10.99 10.79
CA ASN A 57 -10.61 10.12 9.71
C ASN A 57 -9.45 9.53 8.92
N PHE A 58 -8.42 10.33 8.66
CA PHE A 58 -7.19 9.84 8.05
C PHE A 58 -6.56 8.72 8.90
N ILE A 59 -6.43 8.93 10.21
CA ILE A 59 -5.86 7.93 11.12
C ILE A 59 -6.70 6.64 11.12
N ASN A 60 -8.02 6.77 11.32
CA ASN A 60 -8.95 5.64 11.37
C ASN A 60 -8.96 4.84 10.07
N TYR A 61 -8.88 5.51 8.92
CA TYR A 61 -8.84 4.82 7.63
C TYR A 61 -7.53 4.05 7.44
N HIS A 62 -6.39 4.61 7.88
CA HIS A 62 -5.12 3.89 7.80
C HIS A 62 -5.08 2.70 8.77
N TYR A 63 -5.64 2.83 9.97
CA TYR A 63 -5.84 1.69 10.86
C TYR A 63 -6.67 0.57 10.20
N LEU A 64 -7.78 0.92 9.55
CA LEU A 64 -8.61 -0.03 8.79
C LEU A 64 -7.83 -0.70 7.65
N ILE A 65 -6.99 0.05 6.92
CA ILE A 65 -6.12 -0.54 5.89
C ILE A 65 -5.16 -1.54 6.55
N GLY A 66 -4.56 -1.21 7.69
CA GLY A 66 -3.74 -2.14 8.48
C GLY A 66 -4.49 -3.45 8.78
N LEU A 67 -5.72 -3.36 9.29
CA LEU A 67 -6.56 -4.54 9.59
C LEU A 67 -6.78 -5.42 8.36
N ARG A 68 -6.97 -4.82 7.18
CA ARG A 68 -7.15 -5.53 5.90
C ARG A 68 -5.90 -6.28 5.42
N HIS A 69 -4.74 -6.07 6.04
CA HIS A 69 -3.52 -6.84 5.79
C HIS A 69 -3.31 -7.98 6.82
N THR A 70 -4.12 -8.04 7.88
CA THR A 70 -4.02 -9.04 8.95
C THR A 70 -5.08 -10.15 8.83
N TYR A 71 -4.99 -11.16 9.72
CA TYR A 71 -5.98 -12.23 9.85
C TYR A 71 -7.40 -11.70 10.11
N GLU A 72 -7.52 -10.50 10.68
CA GLU A 72 -8.81 -9.96 11.10
C GLU A 72 -9.69 -9.56 9.92
N GLN A 73 -9.13 -8.92 8.89
CA GLN A 73 -9.94 -8.39 7.78
C GLN A 73 -9.42 -8.67 6.37
N LYS A 74 -8.33 -9.42 6.19
CA LYS A 74 -7.84 -9.73 4.84
C LYS A 74 -8.87 -10.52 4.03
N GLY A 75 -9.11 -10.07 2.78
CA GLY A 75 -10.07 -10.66 1.85
C GLY A 75 -11.54 -10.30 2.11
N LYS A 76 -11.91 -9.82 3.31
CA LYS A 76 -13.32 -9.59 3.69
C LYS A 76 -13.99 -8.44 2.91
N ALA A 77 -13.25 -7.39 2.59
CA ALA A 77 -13.77 -6.24 1.85
C ALA A 77 -14.26 -6.61 0.43
N ASP A 78 -13.74 -7.70 -0.13
CA ASP A 78 -14.09 -8.21 -1.46
C ASP A 78 -14.85 -9.53 -1.41
N ASN A 79 -15.14 -10.05 -0.19
CA ASN A 79 -15.72 -11.38 0.01
C ASN A 79 -14.90 -12.52 -0.64
N VAL A 80 -13.58 -12.49 -0.49
CA VAL A 80 -12.64 -13.44 -1.13
C VAL A 80 -11.87 -14.28 -0.10
N GLU A 81 -11.78 -15.60 -0.33
CA GLU A 81 -10.91 -16.50 0.42
C GLU A 81 -9.48 -16.54 -0.14
N THR A 82 -8.60 -15.69 0.40
CA THR A 82 -7.18 -15.57 0.02
C THR A 82 -6.25 -15.99 1.17
N ILE A 83 -4.94 -16.02 0.93
CA ILE A 83 -3.93 -16.15 2.00
C ILE A 83 -4.24 -15.15 3.13
N PRO A 84 -4.46 -15.59 4.38
CA PRO A 84 -5.18 -14.79 5.37
C PRO A 84 -4.35 -13.69 6.05
N HIS A 85 -3.03 -13.64 5.86
CA HIS A 85 -2.17 -12.68 6.55
C HIS A 85 -0.98 -12.26 5.71
N ILE A 86 -0.73 -10.96 5.62
CA ILE A 86 0.50 -10.40 5.04
C ILE A 86 1.47 -10.15 6.18
N HIS A 87 2.63 -10.81 6.17
CA HIS A 87 3.59 -10.66 7.26
C HIS A 87 4.10 -9.21 7.37
N MET A 88 4.19 -8.69 8.59
CA MET A 88 4.68 -7.33 8.91
C MET A 88 5.99 -6.95 8.21
N ARG A 89 6.92 -7.90 8.07
CA ARG A 89 8.19 -7.67 7.37
C ARG A 89 7.98 -7.09 5.96
N TYR A 90 6.93 -7.54 5.26
CA TYR A 90 6.62 -7.06 3.92
C TYR A 90 5.97 -5.68 3.95
N MET A 91 5.16 -5.36 4.96
CA MET A 91 4.62 -4.01 5.16
C MET A 91 5.76 -2.99 5.26
N VAL A 92 6.78 -3.30 6.07
CA VAL A 92 7.97 -2.44 6.25
C VAL A 92 8.80 -2.37 4.97
N THR A 93 9.11 -3.50 4.33
CA THR A 93 9.95 -3.48 3.13
C THR A 93 9.28 -2.81 1.94
N CYS A 94 7.95 -2.72 1.91
CA CYS A 94 7.20 -2.05 0.83
C CYS A 94 7.26 -0.52 0.87
N ILE A 95 7.76 0.08 1.95
CA ILE A 95 8.01 1.53 2.02
C ILE A 95 8.92 1.98 0.87
N TYR A 96 10.03 1.27 0.65
CA TYR A 96 11.00 1.64 -0.38
C TYR A 96 10.43 1.58 -1.81
N PRO A 97 9.88 0.46 -2.31
CA PRO A 97 9.42 0.38 -3.70
C PRO A 97 8.26 1.33 -4.01
N ILE A 98 7.32 1.52 -3.09
CA ILE A 98 6.22 2.49 -3.27
C ILE A 98 6.79 3.93 -3.34
N THR A 99 7.80 4.24 -2.55
CA THR A 99 8.49 5.54 -2.57
C THR A 99 9.30 5.74 -3.85
N ALA A 100 10.13 4.76 -4.23
CA ALA A 100 11.06 4.86 -5.36
C ALA A 100 10.34 5.01 -6.70
N VAL A 101 9.20 4.32 -6.89
CA VAL A 101 8.41 4.40 -8.13
C VAL A 101 7.98 5.84 -8.42
N LEU A 102 7.54 6.59 -7.42
CA LEU A 102 6.99 7.94 -7.65
C LEU A 102 8.04 9.00 -8.00
N LYS A 103 9.31 8.87 -7.60
CA LYS A 103 10.33 9.89 -7.87
C LYS A 103 10.44 10.20 -9.36
N GLY A 104 10.47 9.15 -10.19
CA GLY A 104 10.54 9.28 -11.65
C GLY A 104 9.28 9.92 -12.26
N PHE A 105 8.11 9.71 -11.66
CA PHE A 105 6.87 10.33 -12.14
C PHE A 105 6.77 11.81 -11.76
N ILE A 106 7.23 12.19 -10.55
CA ILE A 106 7.29 13.59 -10.12
C ILE A 106 8.25 14.38 -11.02
N ALA A 107 9.45 13.85 -11.27
CA ALA A 107 10.47 14.49 -12.11
C ALA A 107 10.04 14.71 -13.57
N LYS A 108 9.11 13.90 -14.09
CA LYS A 108 8.54 14.09 -15.45
C LYS A 108 7.54 15.24 -15.54
N LYS A 109 7.05 15.74 -14.40
CA LYS A 109 5.99 16.76 -14.35
C LYS A 109 6.47 18.11 -13.81
N ILE A 110 7.65 18.14 -13.22
CA ILE A 110 8.18 19.31 -12.51
C ILE A 110 9.62 19.52 -12.96
N GLU A 111 9.89 20.70 -13.51
CA GLU A 111 11.22 21.08 -14.00
C GLU A 111 12.15 21.51 -12.86
N ASP A 112 11.62 22.09 -11.79
CA ASP A 112 12.40 22.53 -10.62
C ASP A 112 12.90 21.31 -9.81
N PRO A 113 14.21 21.03 -9.83
CA PRO A 113 14.78 19.88 -9.13
C PRO A 113 14.64 19.99 -7.61
N GLU A 114 14.62 21.19 -7.04
CA GLU A 114 14.41 21.37 -5.60
C GLU A 114 12.97 21.04 -5.22
N LEU A 115 11.99 21.46 -6.02
CA LEU A 115 10.59 21.10 -5.79
C LEU A 115 10.36 19.59 -5.95
N VAL A 116 10.99 18.94 -6.94
CA VAL A 116 10.95 17.48 -7.08
C VAL A 116 11.44 16.80 -5.80
N GLU A 117 12.57 17.24 -5.26
CA GLU A 117 13.15 16.64 -4.05
C GLU A 117 12.30 16.91 -2.81
N ARG A 118 11.72 18.12 -2.67
CA ARG A 118 10.77 18.42 -1.58
C ARG A 118 9.54 17.52 -1.63
N LEU A 119 8.92 17.36 -2.81
CA LEU A 119 7.73 16.52 -2.97
C LEU A 119 8.04 15.04 -2.76
N TYR A 120 9.18 14.57 -3.25
CA TYR A 120 9.65 13.21 -3.01
C TYR A 120 9.84 12.94 -1.51
N ASN A 121 10.48 13.85 -0.77
CA ASN A 121 10.66 13.72 0.67
C ASN A 121 9.34 13.81 1.45
N THR A 122 8.40 14.65 1.01
CA THR A 122 7.04 14.70 1.58
C THR A 122 6.32 13.38 1.38
N TRP A 123 6.35 12.83 0.16
CA TRP A 123 5.79 11.51 -0.13
C TRP A 123 6.41 10.42 0.75
N PHE A 124 7.74 10.39 0.86
CA PHE A 124 8.42 9.40 1.69
C PHE A 124 8.02 9.49 3.16
N LYS A 125 7.94 10.70 3.72
CA LYS A 125 7.46 10.90 5.11
C LYS A 125 6.02 10.40 5.29
N LEU A 126 5.14 10.69 4.35
CA LEU A 126 3.75 10.20 4.39
C LEU A 126 3.70 8.67 4.28
N GLN A 127 4.54 8.05 3.45
CA GLN A 127 4.64 6.59 3.38
C GLN A 127 5.06 5.98 4.72
N VAL A 128 6.03 6.59 5.41
CA VAL A 128 6.48 6.12 6.73
C VAL A 128 5.38 6.27 7.77
N ILE A 129 4.71 7.43 7.84
CA ILE A 129 3.62 7.68 8.79
C ILE A 129 2.47 6.70 8.57
N THR A 130 2.00 6.57 7.33
CA THR A 130 0.89 5.69 6.97
C THR A 130 1.22 4.22 7.22
N THR A 131 2.46 3.80 6.92
CA THR A 131 2.92 2.45 7.26
C THR A 131 2.95 2.24 8.78
N ALA A 132 3.40 3.21 9.58
CA ALA A 132 3.37 3.08 11.04
C ALA A 132 1.94 2.87 11.57
N LEU A 133 0.94 3.56 11.00
CA LEU A 133 -0.48 3.34 11.31
C LEU A 133 -0.97 1.96 10.88
N PHE A 134 -0.52 1.46 9.72
CA PHE A 134 -0.84 0.10 9.26
C PHE A 134 -0.31 -0.98 10.19
N LEU A 135 0.75 -0.68 10.95
CA LEU A 135 1.41 -1.62 11.84
C LEU A 135 0.74 -1.73 13.23
N ILE A 136 -0.18 -0.83 13.60
CA ILE A 136 -0.95 -0.94 14.86
C ILE A 136 -1.50 -2.37 15.08
N PRO A 137 -2.29 -2.97 14.17
CA PRO A 137 -2.88 -4.30 14.37
C PRO A 137 -1.86 -5.46 14.32
N TYR A 138 -0.59 -5.20 14.00
CA TYR A 138 0.48 -6.20 14.07
C TYR A 138 1.15 -6.26 15.44
N THR A 139 0.95 -5.25 16.28
CA THR A 139 1.60 -5.14 17.59
C THR A 139 0.76 -5.78 18.69
N LYS A 140 1.42 -6.12 19.80
CA LYS A 140 0.69 -6.50 21.02
C LYS A 140 0.07 -5.25 21.64
N GLN A 141 -1.00 -5.44 22.41
CA GLN A 141 -1.63 -4.35 23.15
C GLN A 141 -0.60 -3.57 24.00
N GLY A 142 -0.58 -2.25 23.82
CA GLY A 142 0.34 -1.33 24.51
C GLY A 142 1.76 -1.28 23.96
N TRP A 143 2.04 -1.89 22.80
CA TRP A 143 3.38 -1.92 22.19
C TRP A 143 3.50 -1.07 20.91
N TRP A 144 2.42 -0.39 20.54
CA TRP A 144 2.43 0.60 19.47
C TRP A 144 2.65 1.99 20.06
#